data_AF-A0A844BR70-F1
#
_entry.id   AF-A0A844BR70-F1
#
_cell.length_a   1.000
_cell.length_b   1.000
_cell.length_c   1.000
_cell.angle_alpha   90.00
_cell.angle_beta   90.00
_cell.angle_gamma   90.00
#
_symmetry.space_group_name_H-M   'P 1'
#
loop_
_entity.id
_entity.type
_entity.pdbx_description
1 polymer ?
#
loop_
_entity_poly.entity_id
_entity_poly.type
_entity_poly.pdbx_seq_one_letter_code
_entity_poly.pdbx_strand_id
1 'polypeptide(L)'
;MGQVPINAWGNPVNPPMGQPKPKRIRCKLDTVADVKAEACKLYRSVRAKEIDASEAGKLAYLLQIIAKLAETADLEARLSELENEQ
;
A
#
# COMPACT_ATOMS: atom_id res chain seq x y z
N MET A 1 -20.08 -8.80 -41.45
CA MET A 1 -20.14 -7.53 -40.71
C MET A 1 -20.34 -7.90 -39.23
N GLY A 2 -19.34 -8.40 -38.52
CA GLY A 2 -18.26 -7.60 -37.92
C GLY A 2 -18.61 -7.24 -36.47
N GLN A 3 -18.63 -8.23 -35.56
CA GLN A 3 -18.73 -7.99 -34.12
C GLN A 3 -17.37 -7.55 -33.58
N VAL A 4 -17.29 -6.33 -33.05
CA VAL A 4 -16.47 -5.92 -31.88
C VAL A 4 -17.20 -4.71 -31.29
N PRO A 5 -17.47 -4.62 -29.97
CA PRO A 5 -16.59 -3.75 -29.19
C PRO A 5 -16.46 -3.99 -27.66
N ILE A 6 -15.26 -3.62 -27.14
CA ILE A 6 -14.99 -2.77 -25.94
C ILE A 6 -15.30 -3.41 -24.56
N ASN A 7 -14.40 -3.72 -23.61
CA ASN A 7 -12.98 -3.47 -23.32
C ASN A 7 -12.48 -4.50 -22.28
N ALA A 8 -11.18 -4.81 -22.25
CA ALA A 8 -10.53 -5.72 -21.29
C ALA A 8 -10.26 -5.13 -19.88
N TRP A 9 -10.86 -3.99 -19.55
CA TRP A 9 -10.72 -3.33 -18.25
C TRP A 9 -12.11 -3.03 -17.71
N GLY A 10 -12.46 -3.69 -16.61
CA GLY A 10 -13.80 -3.75 -16.04
C GLY A 10 -14.49 -2.39 -15.88
N ASN A 11 -15.79 -2.40 -16.14
CA ASN A 11 -16.72 -1.29 -15.93
C ASN A 11 -16.55 -0.73 -14.49
N PRO A 12 -16.54 0.60 -14.26
CA PRO A 12 -16.54 1.12 -12.91
C PRO A 12 -17.84 0.67 -12.21
N VAL A 13 -17.69 -0.21 -11.22
CA VAL A 13 -18.81 -0.67 -10.40
C VAL A 13 -19.27 0.51 -9.55
N ASN A 14 -20.20 1.31 -10.08
CA ASN A 14 -20.93 2.26 -9.25
C ASN A 14 -21.77 1.44 -8.25
N PRO A 15 -21.61 1.64 -6.93
CA PRO A 15 -22.45 0.96 -5.96
C PRO A 15 -23.92 1.34 -6.19
N PRO A 16 -24.88 0.41 -6.04
CA PRO A 16 -26.30 0.76 -6.04
C PRO A 16 -26.56 1.85 -4.98
N MET A 17 -27.42 2.83 -5.32
CA MET A 17 -27.73 3.99 -4.48
C MET A 17 -27.93 3.57 -3.01
N GLY A 18 -27.11 4.11 -2.10
CA GLY A 18 -27.26 3.91 -0.65
C GLY A 18 -26.11 3.19 0.06
N GLN A 19 -25.15 2.58 -0.65
CA GLN A 19 -23.98 2.00 0.01
C GLN A 19 -22.94 3.08 0.38
N PRO A 20 -22.39 3.07 1.61
CA PRO A 20 -21.36 4.02 2.00
C PRO A 20 -20.13 3.85 1.10
N LYS A 21 -19.66 4.95 0.51
CA LYS A 21 -18.45 4.96 -0.33
C LYS A 21 -17.26 4.43 0.49
N PRO A 22 -16.38 3.59 -0.08
CA PRO A 22 -15.19 3.13 0.62
C PRO A 22 -14.36 4.34 1.06
N LYS A 23 -14.12 4.45 2.37
CA LYS A 23 -13.33 5.54 2.93
C LYS A 23 -11.90 5.38 2.43
N ARG A 24 -11.43 6.33 1.62
CA ARG A 24 -10.02 6.36 1.22
C ARG A 24 -9.17 6.62 2.46
N ILE A 25 -8.41 5.61 2.88
CA ILE A 25 -7.41 5.75 3.92
C ILE A 25 -6.13 6.22 3.23
N ARG A 26 -5.71 7.45 3.50
CA ARG A 26 -4.42 7.94 3.02
C ARG A 26 -3.33 7.32 3.89
N CYS A 27 -2.62 6.36 3.33
CA CYS A 27 -1.46 5.73 3.93
C CYS A 27 -0.23 6.21 3.17
N LYS A 28 0.57 7.09 3.78
CA LYS A 28 1.89 7.44 3.21
C LYS A 28 2.83 6.30 3.57
N LEU A 29 3.56 5.78 2.59
CA LEU A 29 4.50 4.66 2.76
C LEU A 29 5.77 4.94 1.95
N ASP A 30 6.13 6.22 1.82
CA ASP A 30 7.22 6.67 0.96
C ASP A 30 8.59 6.41 1.61
N THR A 31 8.64 6.39 2.95
CA THR A 31 9.86 6.12 3.72
C THR A 31 9.70 4.93 4.65
N VAL A 32 10.82 4.33 5.06
CA VAL A 32 10.83 3.27 6.09
C VAL A 32 10.22 3.76 7.41
N ALA A 33 10.37 5.05 7.73
CA ALA A 33 9.78 5.65 8.92
C ALA A 33 8.24 5.68 8.86
N ASP A 34 7.66 5.97 7.69
CA ASP A 34 6.21 5.93 7.48
C ASP A 34 5.67 4.50 7.60
N VAL A 35 6.36 3.54 6.99
CA VAL A 35 6.02 2.12 7.09
C VAL A 35 6.04 1.65 8.55
N LYS A 36 7.04 2.06 9.32
CA LYS A 36 7.11 1.79 10.77
C LYS A 36 5.91 2.36 11.51
N ALA A 37 5.50 3.59 11.23
CA ALA A 37 4.35 4.21 11.88
C ALA A 37 3.07 3.42 11.63
N GLU A 38 2.86 2.94 10.40
CA GLU A 38 1.70 2.13 10.02
C GLU A 38 1.75 0.72 10.61
N ALA A 39 2.93 0.09 10.67
CA ALA A 39 3.11 -1.17 11.39
C ALA A 39 2.76 -1.05 12.88
N CYS A 40 3.15 0.05 13.54
CA CYS A 40 2.77 0.32 14.92
C CYS A 40 1.25 0.52 15.08
N LYS A 41 0.58 1.21 14.15
CA LYS A 41 -0.88 1.38 14.17
C LYS A 41 -1.59 0.04 13.99
N LEU A 42 -1.14 -0.77 13.04
CA LEU A 42 -1.65 -2.11 12.81
C LEU A 42 -1.54 -2.96 14.08
N TYR A 43 -0.38 -2.98 14.72
CA TYR A 43 -0.17 -3.71 15.97
C TYR A 43 -1.14 -3.28 17.08
N ARG A 44 -1.35 -1.97 17.26
CA ARG A 44 -2.30 -1.44 18.25
C ARG A 44 -3.73 -1.87 17.94
N SER A 45 -4.13 -1.84 16.68
CA SER A 45 -5.48 -2.20 16.22
C SER A 45 -5.77 -3.69 16.45
N VAL A 46 -4.78 -4.56 16.18
CA VAL A 46 -4.86 -6.00 16.49
C VAL A 46 -4.97 -6.23 17.99
N ARG A 47 -4.16 -5.53 18.79
CA ARG A 47 -4.18 -5.66 20.26
C ARG A 47 -5.51 -5.17 20.86
N ALA A 48 -6.11 -4.15 20.25
CA ALA A 48 -7.45 -3.66 20.61
C ALA A 48 -8.58 -4.59 20.13
N LYS A 49 -8.26 -5.67 19.39
CA LYS A 49 -9.21 -6.61 18.78
C LYS A 49 -10.17 -5.96 17.77
N GLU A 50 -9.74 -4.85 17.17
CA GLU A 50 -10.49 -4.15 16.11
C GLU A 50 -10.33 -4.82 14.74
N ILE A 51 -9.23 -5.55 14.56
CA ILE A 51 -8.86 -6.25 13.33
C ILE A 51 -8.50 -7.70 13.67
N ASP A 52 -8.86 -8.63 12.79
CA ASP A 52 -8.46 -10.04 12.93
C ASP A 52 -6.95 -10.22 12.78
N ALA A 53 -6.38 -11.12 13.59
CA ALA A 53 -4.93 -11.37 13.60
C ALA A 53 -4.43 -11.99 12.29
N SER A 54 -5.26 -12.79 11.59
CA SER A 54 -4.90 -13.41 10.31
C SER A 54 -4.82 -12.37 9.20
N GLU A 55 -5.81 -11.48 9.12
CA GLU A 55 -5.79 -10.36 8.16
C GLU A 55 -4.62 -9.41 8.43
N ALA A 56 -4.37 -9.09 9.70
CA ALA A 56 -3.25 -8.23 10.07
C ALA A 56 -1.89 -8.84 9.72
N GLY A 57 -1.72 -10.16 9.80
CA GLY A 57 -0.50 -10.83 9.36
C GLY A 57 -0.20 -10.59 7.87
N LYS A 58 -1.23 -10.63 7.02
CA LYS A 58 -1.09 -10.36 5.58
C LYS A 58 -0.69 -8.90 5.32
N LEU A 59 -1.30 -7.98 6.05
CA LEU A 59 -0.95 -6.55 5.96
C LEU A 59 0.47 -6.28 6.44
N ALA A 60 0.90 -6.91 7.53
CA ALA A 60 2.26 -6.78 8.04
C ALA A 60 3.31 -7.29 7.03
N TYR A 61 3.01 -8.39 6.33
CA TYR A 61 3.87 -8.90 5.27
C TYR A 61 4.01 -7.90 4.11
N LEU A 62 2.91 -7.27 3.68
CA LEU A 62 2.96 -6.23 2.66
C LEU A 62 3.77 -5.01 3.13
N LEU A 63 3.57 -4.54 4.36
CA LEU A 63 4.37 -3.46 4.95
C LEU A 63 5.87 -3.81 4.95
N GLN A 64 6.23 -5.06 5.26
CA GLN A 64 7.62 -5.52 5.22
C GLN A 64 8.23 -5.48 3.81
N ILE A 65 7.47 -5.81 2.77
CA ILE A 65 7.94 -5.70 1.38
C ILE A 65 8.17 -4.23 1.03
N ILE A 66 7.23 -3.35 1.39
CA ILE A 66 7.32 -1.92 1.10
C ILE A 66 8.52 -1.29 1.81
N ALA A 67 8.77 -1.67 3.07
CA ALA A 67 9.96 -1.22 3.80
C ALA A 67 11.26 -1.56 3.07
N LYS A 68 11.37 -2.79 2.52
CA LYS A 68 12.55 -3.21 1.77
C LYS A 68 12.73 -2.41 0.49
N LEU A 69 11.65 -2.18 -0.25
CA LEU A 69 11.71 -1.40 -1.49
C LEU A 69 12.12 0.06 -1.22
N ALA A 70 11.56 0.67 -0.17
CA ALA A 70 11.95 2.02 0.25
C ALA A 70 13.42 2.09 0.69
N GLU A 71 13.88 1.11 1.48
CA GLU A 71 15.28 1.01 1.89
C GLU A 71 16.22 0.85 0.68
N THR A 72 15.89 -0.01 -0.28
CA THR A 72 16.68 -0.16 -1.51
C THR A 72 16.73 1.14 -2.30
N ALA A 73 15.60 1.82 -2.49
CA ALA A 73 15.57 3.10 -3.21
C ALA A 73 16.39 4.19 -2.51
N ASP A 74 16.33 4.28 -1.18
CA ASP A 74 17.14 5.23 -0.40
C ASP A 74 18.64 4.94 -0.54
N LEU A 75 19.03 3.66 -0.56
CA LEU A 75 20.42 3.24 -0.74
C LEU A 75 20.92 3.54 -2.16
N GLU A 76 20.11 3.28 -3.19
CA GLU A 76 20.43 3.61 -4.59
C GLU A 76 20.61 5.13 -4.77
N ALA A 77 19.74 5.93 -4.17
CA ALA A 77 19.85 7.40 -4.21
C ALA A 77 21.17 7.89 -3.58
N ARG A 78 21.49 7.40 -2.38
CA ARG A 78 22.75 7.75 -1.69
C ARG A 78 23.99 7.28 -2.45
N LEU A 79 23.92 6.10 -3.06
CA LEU A 79 25.02 5.58 -3.88
C LEU A 79 25.25 6.48 -5.10
N SER A 80 24.17 6.87 -5.79
CA SER A 80 24.25 7.78 -6.93
C SER A 80 24.81 9.14 -6.55
N GLU A 81 24.44 9.69 -5.39
CA GLU A 81 25.02 10.94 -4.86
C GLU A 81 26.54 10.80 -4.69
N LEU A 82 27.01 9.72 -4.05
CA LEU A 82 28.44 9.47 -3.84
C LEU A 82 29.22 9.24 -5.15
N GLU A 83 28.60 8.58 -6.14
CA GLU A 83 29.20 8.37 -7.46
C GLU A 83 29.31 9.67 -8.26
N ASN A 84 28.37 10.60 -8.09
CA ASN A 84 28.39 11.91 -8.76
C ASN A 84 29.40 12.89 -8.15
N GLU A 85 29.84 12.65 -6.92
CA GLU A 85 30.85 13.46 -6.23
C GLU A 85 32.31 13.08 -6.60
N GLN A 86 32.53 11.96 -7.31
CA GLN A 86 33.85 11.46 -7.74
C GLN A 86 34.18 11.87 -9.18
#